data_AF-A0AAJ4R6W8-F1
#
_entry.id   AF-A0AAJ4R6W8-F1
#
_cell.length_a   1.000
_cell.length_b   1.000
_cell.length_c   1.000
_cell.angle_alpha   90.00
_cell.angle_beta   90.00
_cell.angle_gamma   90.00
#
_symmetry.space_group_name_H-M   'P 1'
#
loop_
_entity.id
_entity.type
_entity.pdbx_description
1 polymer ?
#
loop_
_entity_poly.entity_id
_entity_poly.type
_entity_poly.pdbx_seq_one_letter_code
_entity_poly.pdbx_strand_id
1 'polypeptide(L)'
;MTVPKGIARDTLFAIIVGWYRAGGDDQPVNTAAAAEQAGYSDATSRQTPFLEAVGILDAEGQDHQLTSRGAAFAAALASDDEPEAKSRAYTILSAWPPSSRLRDILRGGAMPEDDLLARVADVTGADLDTSRERIGCRTLLDVLVWAGVLDRTDDGLYLPGEVETRSVERERAALTVGLELSVDVDPDDVEALVRAVQSGLEDEESPSIAAELEGLSVRED
;
A
#
# COMPACT_ATOMS: atom_id res chain seq x y z
N MET A 1 -10.57 -2.76 19.85
CA MET A 1 -9.89 -3.75 18.98
C MET A 1 -8.49 -3.93 19.53
N THR A 2 -7.65 -4.82 19.01
CA THR A 2 -6.29 -4.99 19.55
C THR A 2 -5.25 -4.72 18.46
N VAL A 3 -4.06 -4.36 18.89
CA VAL A 3 -2.83 -4.24 18.10
C VAL A 3 -1.93 -5.45 18.36
N PRO A 4 -0.92 -5.71 17.52
CA PRO A 4 0.17 -6.61 17.88
C PRO A 4 0.75 -6.23 19.25
N LYS A 5 1.23 -7.19 20.02
CA LYS A 5 1.68 -6.95 21.40
C LYS A 5 3.19 -7.11 21.52
N GLY A 6 3.92 -6.00 21.33
CA GLY A 6 5.33 -5.84 21.70
C GLY A 6 6.32 -6.69 20.93
N ILE A 7 6.06 -6.94 19.65
CA ILE A 7 6.95 -7.71 18.78
C ILE A 7 7.16 -6.98 17.46
N ALA A 8 8.27 -7.23 16.78
CA ALA A 8 8.52 -6.70 15.43
C ALA A 8 7.68 -7.42 14.38
N ARG A 9 7.56 -6.82 13.18
CA ARG A 9 6.85 -7.38 12.03
C ARG A 9 7.32 -8.79 11.70
N ASP A 10 8.62 -9.02 11.63
CA ASP A 10 9.16 -10.31 11.20
C ASP A 10 8.84 -11.42 12.21
N THR A 11 8.81 -11.10 13.51
CA THR A 11 8.34 -12.03 14.55
C THR A 11 6.84 -12.32 14.42
N LEU A 12 6.03 -11.32 14.09
CA LEU A 12 4.60 -11.51 13.83
C LEU A 12 4.38 -12.45 12.64
N PHE A 13 5.15 -12.27 11.56
CA PHE A 13 5.09 -13.14 10.38
C PHE A 13 5.55 -14.56 10.69
N ALA A 14 6.62 -14.73 11.47
CA ALA A 14 7.06 -16.05 11.93
C ALA A 14 5.98 -16.78 12.75
N ILE A 15 5.22 -16.04 13.58
CA ILE A 15 4.09 -16.59 14.33
C ILE A 15 2.96 -17.05 13.39
N ILE A 16 2.61 -16.25 12.39
CA ILE A 16 1.60 -16.61 11.38
C ILE A 16 2.03 -17.87 10.61
N VAL A 17 3.30 -17.95 10.22
CA VAL A 17 3.88 -19.16 9.59
C VAL A 17 3.85 -20.35 10.55
N GLY A 18 4.05 -20.14 11.85
CA GLY A 18 3.96 -21.19 12.87
C GLY A 18 2.58 -21.85 12.92
N TRP A 19 1.50 -21.07 12.83
CA TRP A 19 0.13 -21.60 12.72
C TRP A 19 -0.05 -22.49 11.49
N TYR A 20 0.46 -22.06 10.34
CA TYR A 20 0.39 -22.84 9.11
C TYR A 20 1.18 -24.15 9.20
N ARG A 21 2.43 -24.08 9.71
CA ARG A 21 3.28 -25.26 9.89
C ARG A 21 2.73 -26.25 10.91
N ALA A 22 1.90 -25.80 11.85
CA ALA A 22 1.21 -26.67 12.79
C ALA A 22 -0.05 -27.33 12.21
N GLY A 23 -0.38 -27.08 10.93
CA GLY A 23 -1.57 -27.62 10.26
C GLY A 23 -2.84 -26.81 10.51
N GLY A 24 -2.70 -25.56 10.94
CA GLY A 24 -3.82 -24.67 11.26
C GLY A 24 -4.67 -24.29 10.03
N ASP A 25 -4.23 -24.59 8.82
CA ASP A 25 -5.00 -24.42 7.59
C ASP A 25 -6.00 -25.56 7.32
N ASP A 26 -5.75 -26.76 7.87
CA ASP A 26 -6.59 -27.95 7.67
C ASP A 26 -7.53 -28.20 8.86
N GLN A 27 -7.04 -28.01 10.08
CA GLN A 27 -7.79 -28.29 11.31
C GLN A 27 -7.50 -27.26 12.42
N PRO A 28 -8.38 -27.15 13.43
CA PRO A 28 -8.10 -26.36 14.62
C PRO A 28 -6.84 -26.85 15.34
N VAL A 29 -6.01 -25.90 15.76
CA VAL A 29 -4.73 -26.15 16.41
C VAL A 29 -4.68 -25.40 17.74
N ASN A 30 -4.07 -26.02 18.74
CA ASN A 30 -3.82 -25.33 20.00
C ASN A 30 -2.66 -24.32 19.85
N THR A 31 -2.79 -23.17 20.52
CA THR A 31 -1.75 -22.12 20.54
C THR A 31 -0.36 -22.66 20.88
N ALA A 32 -0.24 -23.65 21.76
CA ALA A 32 1.06 -24.23 22.12
C ALA A 32 1.76 -24.93 20.94
N ALA A 33 1.01 -25.66 20.11
CA ALA A 33 1.56 -26.34 18.94
C ALA A 33 2.02 -25.34 17.87
N ALA A 34 1.23 -24.30 17.61
CA ALA A 34 1.62 -23.21 16.72
C ALA A 34 2.89 -22.49 17.24
N ALA A 35 2.99 -22.30 18.55
CA ALA A 35 4.12 -21.60 19.14
C ALA A 35 5.42 -22.42 19.13
N GLU A 36 5.32 -23.75 19.21
CA GLU A 36 6.45 -24.66 18.98
C GLU A 36 7.01 -24.51 17.57
N GLN A 37 6.13 -24.49 16.56
CA GLN A 37 6.53 -24.29 15.16
C GLN A 37 7.09 -22.88 14.89
N ALA A 38 6.57 -21.87 15.58
CA ALA A 38 7.05 -20.49 15.46
C ALA A 38 8.39 -20.25 16.18
N GLY A 39 8.69 -21.02 17.24
CA GLY A 39 9.81 -20.77 18.15
C GLY A 39 9.56 -19.64 19.17
N TYR A 40 8.31 -19.23 19.37
CA TYR A 40 7.93 -18.09 20.22
C TYR A 40 6.73 -18.38 21.13
N SER A 41 6.90 -19.23 22.15
CA SER A 41 5.84 -19.66 23.09
C SER A 41 4.99 -18.50 23.64
N ASP A 42 5.61 -17.62 24.42
CA ASP A 42 4.95 -16.48 25.06
C ASP A 42 4.36 -15.45 24.07
N ALA A 43 5.05 -15.23 22.95
CA ALA A 43 4.64 -14.20 22.01
C ALA A 43 3.42 -14.63 21.20
N THR A 44 3.35 -15.90 20.80
CA THR A 44 2.26 -16.47 20.00
C THR A 44 0.92 -16.26 20.68
N SER A 45 0.78 -16.66 21.94
CA SER A 45 -0.46 -16.48 22.72
C SER A 45 -0.90 -15.03 22.83
N ARG A 46 0.04 -14.09 22.95
CA ARG A 46 -0.27 -12.65 23.02
C ARG A 46 -0.71 -12.07 21.69
N GLN A 47 -0.37 -12.70 20.56
CA GLN A 47 -0.77 -12.25 19.23
C GLN A 47 -2.12 -12.83 18.80
N THR A 48 -2.55 -13.97 19.34
CA THR A 48 -3.80 -14.63 18.94
C THR A 48 -4.99 -13.67 18.87
N PRO A 49 -5.26 -12.81 19.89
CA PRO A 49 -6.39 -11.88 19.81
C PRO A 49 -6.29 -10.87 18.65
N PHE A 50 -5.07 -10.49 18.25
CA PHE A 50 -4.86 -9.60 17.10
C PHE A 50 -5.09 -10.33 15.78
N LEU A 51 -4.58 -11.56 15.68
CA LEU A 51 -4.78 -12.39 14.49
C LEU A 51 -6.26 -12.73 14.26
N GLU A 52 -7.02 -12.94 15.33
CA GLU A 52 -8.48 -13.06 15.27
C GLU A 52 -9.15 -11.75 14.86
N ALA A 53 -8.77 -10.64 15.49
CA ALA A 53 -9.38 -9.34 15.22
C ALA A 53 -9.18 -8.86 13.78
N VAL A 54 -8.11 -9.29 13.11
CA VAL A 54 -7.82 -8.97 11.70
C VAL A 54 -8.35 -10.05 10.74
N GLY A 55 -8.89 -11.16 11.25
CA GLY A 55 -9.47 -12.25 10.45
C GLY A 55 -8.44 -13.21 9.84
N ILE A 56 -7.25 -13.32 10.41
CA ILE A 56 -6.26 -14.35 10.06
C ILE A 56 -6.61 -15.67 10.75
N LEU A 57 -7.07 -15.62 12.00
CA LEU A 57 -7.53 -16.79 12.76
C LEU A 57 -9.02 -16.69 13.08
N ASP A 58 -9.67 -17.84 13.21
CA ASP A 58 -10.96 -18.01 13.87
C ASP A 58 -10.79 -18.90 15.11
N ALA A 59 -11.53 -18.60 16.17
CA ALA A 59 -11.52 -19.38 17.40
C ALA A 59 -12.49 -20.56 17.33
N GLU A 60 -12.01 -21.75 17.69
CA GLU A 60 -12.79 -22.97 17.84
C GLU A 60 -12.62 -23.53 19.27
N GLY A 61 -13.41 -22.98 20.20
CA GLY A 61 -13.30 -23.34 21.61
C GLY A 61 -11.99 -22.82 22.22
N GLN A 62 -11.06 -23.71 22.54
CA GLN A 62 -9.72 -23.38 23.06
C GLN A 62 -8.63 -23.43 21.98
N ASP A 63 -8.98 -23.94 20.80
CA ASP A 63 -8.10 -24.06 19.65
C ASP A 63 -8.46 -22.98 18.62
N HIS A 64 -7.61 -22.80 17.62
CA HIS A 64 -7.78 -21.79 16.60
C HIS A 64 -7.42 -22.36 15.23
N GLN A 65 -8.11 -21.88 14.20
CA GLN A 65 -7.86 -22.27 12.82
C GLN A 65 -7.52 -21.04 11.98
N LEU A 66 -6.61 -21.18 11.02
CA LEU A 66 -6.40 -20.17 9.99
C LEU A 66 -7.65 -20.08 9.13
N THR A 67 -8.15 -18.85 8.94
CA THR A 67 -9.18 -18.61 7.94
C THR A 67 -8.62 -18.90 6.55
N SER A 68 -9.46 -19.09 5.53
CA SER A 68 -8.95 -19.30 4.16
C SER A 68 -8.04 -18.16 3.68
N ARG A 69 -8.28 -16.93 4.15
CA ARG A 69 -7.41 -15.77 3.87
C ARG A 69 -6.11 -15.83 4.67
N GLY A 70 -6.20 -16.18 5.95
CA GLY A 70 -5.05 -16.38 6.83
C GLY A 70 -4.11 -17.49 6.33
N ALA A 71 -4.67 -18.62 5.89
CA ALA A 71 -3.93 -19.75 5.35
C ALA A 71 -3.19 -19.37 4.06
N ALA A 72 -3.86 -18.71 3.11
CA ALA A 72 -3.21 -18.23 1.89
C ALA A 72 -2.07 -17.24 2.17
N PHE A 73 -2.26 -16.32 3.12
CA PHE A 73 -1.22 -15.40 3.54
C PHE A 73 -0.04 -16.12 4.21
N ALA A 74 -0.32 -17.03 5.13
CA ALA A 74 0.69 -17.80 5.85
C ALA A 74 1.49 -18.72 4.92
N ALA A 75 0.84 -19.35 3.93
CA ALA A 75 1.48 -20.17 2.91
C ALA A 75 2.45 -19.38 2.04
N ALA A 76 2.05 -18.16 1.63
CA ALA A 76 2.92 -17.26 0.86
C ALA A 76 4.14 -16.83 1.68
N LEU A 77 3.95 -16.46 2.96
CA LEU A 77 5.05 -16.18 3.88
C LEU A 77 5.98 -17.39 4.07
N ALA A 78 5.42 -18.59 4.20
CA ALA A 78 6.19 -19.81 4.43
C ALA A 78 7.03 -20.25 3.21
N SER A 79 6.64 -19.80 2.01
CA SER A 79 7.31 -20.09 0.74
C SER A 79 8.20 -18.95 0.25
N ASP A 80 8.41 -17.92 1.09
CA ASP A 80 9.14 -16.70 0.75
C ASP A 80 8.64 -15.99 -0.54
N ASP A 81 7.35 -16.16 -0.87
CA ASP A 81 6.71 -15.47 -1.99
C ASP A 81 6.24 -14.07 -1.53
N GLU A 82 7.18 -13.14 -1.43
CA GLU A 82 6.92 -11.80 -0.93
C GLU A 82 5.85 -11.04 -1.72
N PRO A 83 5.84 -11.04 -3.08
CA PRO A 83 4.77 -10.39 -3.85
C PRO A 83 3.37 -10.92 -3.50
N GLU A 84 3.22 -12.25 -3.42
CA GLU A 84 1.94 -12.85 -3.07
C GLU A 84 1.59 -12.54 -1.61
N ALA A 85 2.54 -12.66 -0.69
CA ALA A 85 2.32 -12.35 0.73
C ALA A 85 1.87 -10.90 0.93
N LYS A 86 2.47 -9.93 0.23
CA LYS A 86 2.06 -8.53 0.23
C LYS A 86 0.65 -8.35 -0.32
N SER A 87 0.32 -8.98 -1.45
CA SER A 87 -1.02 -8.94 -2.05
C SER A 87 -2.10 -9.47 -1.09
N ARG A 88 -1.82 -10.60 -0.41
CA ARG A 88 -2.71 -11.18 0.60
C ARG A 88 -2.85 -10.29 1.83
N ALA A 89 -1.74 -9.78 2.34
CA ALA A 89 -1.75 -8.86 3.47
C ALA A 89 -2.51 -7.57 3.16
N TYR A 90 -2.32 -6.97 1.97
CA TYR A 90 -3.07 -5.80 1.52
C TYR A 90 -4.58 -6.07 1.57
N THR A 91 -5.02 -7.21 1.03
CA THR A 91 -6.43 -7.58 0.99
C THR A 91 -7.03 -7.72 2.40
N ILE A 92 -6.31 -8.39 3.31
CA ILE A 92 -6.74 -8.58 4.71
C ILE A 92 -6.79 -7.24 5.45
N LEU A 93 -5.70 -6.47 5.38
CA LEU A 93 -5.53 -5.26 6.16
C LEU A 93 -6.37 -4.10 5.64
N SER A 94 -6.57 -3.97 4.32
CA SER A 94 -7.42 -2.91 3.75
C SER A 94 -8.89 -3.11 4.10
N ALA A 95 -9.34 -4.36 4.33
CA ALA A 95 -10.69 -4.66 4.78
C ALA A 95 -10.86 -4.47 6.30
N TRP A 96 -9.76 -4.41 7.06
CA TRP A 96 -9.81 -4.26 8.51
C TRP A 96 -10.31 -2.86 8.92
N PRO A 97 -11.32 -2.74 9.82
CA PRO A 97 -11.95 -1.45 10.12
C PRO A 97 -10.99 -0.34 10.62
N PRO A 98 -9.99 -0.62 11.48
CA PRO A 98 -8.98 0.37 11.86
C PRO A 98 -8.21 0.93 10.67
N SER A 99 -7.78 0.08 9.74
CA SER A 99 -7.10 0.53 8.51
C SER A 99 -7.98 1.45 7.68
N SER A 100 -9.28 1.14 7.56
CA SER A 100 -10.22 2.01 6.85
C SER A 100 -10.31 3.40 7.48
N ARG A 101 -10.40 3.49 8.81
CA ARG A 101 -10.40 4.77 9.53
C ARG A 101 -9.09 5.53 9.37
N LEU A 102 -7.95 4.84 9.42
CA LEU A 102 -6.64 5.46 9.20
C LEU A 102 -6.52 6.01 7.78
N ARG A 103 -7.03 5.29 6.78
CA ARG A 103 -7.08 5.79 5.41
C ARG A 103 -7.96 7.03 5.30
N ASP A 104 -9.14 7.05 5.93
CA ASP A 104 -9.99 8.24 5.94
C ASP A 104 -9.29 9.46 6.57
N ILE A 105 -8.48 9.26 7.62
CA ILE A 105 -7.66 10.32 8.24
C ILE A 105 -6.60 10.85 7.27
N LEU A 106 -5.90 9.94 6.58
CA LEU A 106 -4.80 10.30 5.67
C LEU A 106 -5.23 10.89 4.34
N ARG A 107 -6.52 10.83 3.98
CA ARG A 107 -7.06 11.64 2.86
C ARG A 107 -6.72 13.12 2.97
N GLY A 108 -6.51 13.61 4.20
CA GLY A 108 -6.10 14.98 4.46
C GLY A 108 -4.63 15.29 4.16
N GLY A 109 -3.73 14.31 4.10
CA GLY A 109 -2.28 14.59 4.11
C GLY A 109 -1.41 13.37 4.35
N ALA A 110 -0.16 13.47 3.89
CA ALA A 110 0.92 12.83 4.62
C ALA A 110 0.90 13.30 6.09
N MET A 111 1.19 12.40 7.00
CA MET A 111 1.18 12.64 8.44
C MET A 111 2.48 12.15 9.06
N PRO A 112 3.13 12.94 9.94
CA PRO A 112 4.27 12.47 10.71
C PRO A 112 3.98 11.17 11.45
N GLU A 113 4.99 10.30 11.56
CA GLU A 113 4.79 8.96 12.13
C GLU A 113 4.26 9.01 13.57
N ASP A 114 4.77 9.90 14.42
CA ASP A 114 4.33 10.02 15.80
C ASP A 114 2.87 10.52 15.91
N ASP A 115 2.45 11.42 15.00
CA ASP A 115 1.06 11.89 14.94
C ASP A 115 0.14 10.75 14.48
N LEU A 116 0.55 9.99 13.46
CA LEU A 116 -0.21 8.84 12.99
C LEU A 116 -0.25 7.73 14.04
N LEU A 117 0.81 7.55 14.83
CA LEU A 117 0.86 6.60 15.94
C LEU A 117 -0.21 6.91 17.00
N ALA A 118 -0.43 8.20 17.32
CA ALA A 118 -1.53 8.63 18.18
C ALA A 118 -2.90 8.27 17.57
N ARG A 119 -3.07 8.44 16.26
CA ARG A 119 -4.31 8.04 15.57
C ARG A 119 -4.53 6.54 15.57
N VAL A 120 -3.47 5.74 15.41
CA VAL A 120 -3.53 4.28 15.54
C VAL A 120 -4.03 3.89 16.92
N ALA A 121 -3.49 4.51 17.97
CA ALA A 121 -3.93 4.28 19.34
C ALA A 121 -5.42 4.61 19.52
N ASP A 122 -5.87 5.76 19.03
CA ASP A 122 -7.28 6.18 19.09
C ASP A 122 -8.22 5.18 18.41
N VAL A 123 -7.90 4.73 17.18
CA VAL A 123 -8.80 3.85 16.42
C VAL A 123 -8.79 2.41 16.92
N THR A 124 -7.71 1.97 17.55
CA THR A 124 -7.58 0.60 18.08
C THR A 124 -8.00 0.50 19.53
N GLY A 125 -7.91 1.60 20.29
CA GLY A 125 -8.08 1.65 21.74
C GLY A 125 -6.81 1.26 22.51
N ALA A 126 -5.64 1.39 21.89
CA ALA A 126 -4.35 1.07 22.51
C ALA A 126 -3.86 2.23 23.40
N ASP A 127 -3.19 1.89 24.49
CA ASP A 127 -2.58 2.81 25.42
C ASP A 127 -1.09 3.03 25.10
N LEU A 128 -0.75 4.23 24.63
CA LEU A 128 0.64 4.57 24.28
C LEU A 128 1.56 4.71 25.49
N ASP A 129 1.05 4.86 26.72
CA ASP A 129 1.89 4.85 27.92
C ASP A 129 2.40 3.43 28.23
N THR A 130 1.66 2.42 27.80
CA THR A 130 2.08 1.02 27.86
C THR A 130 3.07 0.71 26.73
N SER A 131 4.35 0.55 27.07
CA SER A 131 5.45 0.26 26.11
C SER A 131 5.12 -0.85 25.10
N ARG A 132 4.49 -1.94 25.56
CA ARG A 132 4.11 -3.07 24.69
C ARG A 132 3.09 -2.68 23.62
N GLU A 133 2.13 -1.82 23.95
CA GLU A 133 1.10 -1.38 23.02
C GLU A 133 1.61 -0.30 22.09
N ARG A 134 2.49 0.59 22.58
CA ARG A 134 3.23 1.54 21.74
C ARG A 134 4.05 0.82 20.67
N ILE A 135 4.84 -0.20 21.06
CA ILE A 135 5.57 -1.06 20.12
C ILE A 135 4.58 -1.73 19.16
N GLY A 136 3.47 -2.23 19.68
CA GLY A 136 2.39 -2.80 18.89
C GLY A 136 1.83 -1.91 17.79
N CYS A 137 1.59 -0.64 18.12
CA CYS A 137 1.11 0.36 17.17
C CYS A 137 2.15 0.62 16.07
N ARG A 138 3.44 0.69 16.42
CA ARG A 138 4.52 0.82 15.43
C ARG A 138 4.61 -0.41 14.53
N THR A 139 4.56 -1.61 15.10
CA THR A 139 4.52 -2.84 14.32
C THR A 139 3.34 -2.89 13.36
N LEU A 140 2.17 -2.40 13.79
CA LEU A 140 1.02 -2.29 12.91
C LEU A 140 1.28 -1.32 11.74
N LEU A 141 1.87 -0.15 11.99
CA LEU A 141 2.26 0.78 10.92
C LEU A 141 3.27 0.14 9.96
N ASP A 142 4.28 -0.56 10.48
CA ASP A 142 5.27 -1.27 9.66
C ASP A 142 4.62 -2.34 8.78
N VAL A 143 3.63 -3.07 9.31
CA VAL A 143 2.85 -4.07 8.56
C VAL A 143 1.99 -3.41 7.48
N LEU A 144 1.34 -2.29 7.79
CA LEU A 144 0.51 -1.54 6.83
C LEU A 144 1.34 -0.96 5.68
N VAL A 145 2.53 -0.42 5.99
CA VAL A 145 3.49 0.07 4.98
C VAL A 145 4.02 -1.10 4.15
N TRP A 146 4.46 -2.17 4.81
CA TRP A 146 4.98 -3.35 4.10
C TRP A 146 3.95 -3.96 3.15
N ALA A 147 2.67 -4.00 3.55
CA ALA A 147 1.58 -4.49 2.73
C ALA A 147 1.14 -3.52 1.62
N GLY A 148 1.69 -2.29 1.56
CA GLY A 148 1.29 -1.26 0.60
C GLY A 148 -0.10 -0.66 0.86
N VAL A 149 -0.63 -0.80 2.08
CA VAL A 149 -1.86 -0.09 2.50
C VAL A 149 -1.55 1.38 2.75
N LEU A 150 -0.37 1.64 3.31
CA LEU A 150 0.24 2.94 3.47
C LEU A 150 1.58 2.95 2.75
N ASP A 151 2.13 4.13 2.51
CA ASP A 151 3.51 4.30 2.08
C ASP A 151 4.19 5.41 2.88
N ARG A 152 5.51 5.53 2.77
CA ARG A 152 6.34 6.44 3.55
C ARG A 152 7.08 7.42 2.63
N THR A 153 7.08 8.69 3.02
CA THR A 153 7.89 9.78 2.44
C THR A 153 8.73 10.44 3.53
N ASP A 154 9.52 11.44 3.15
CA ASP A 154 10.24 12.30 4.10
C ASP A 154 9.29 13.10 5.00
N ASP A 155 8.09 13.44 4.51
CA ASP A 155 7.07 14.21 5.25
C ASP A 155 6.21 13.31 6.17
N GLY A 156 6.40 12.00 6.13
CA GLY A 156 5.68 11.01 6.94
C GLY A 156 4.92 9.97 6.11
N LEU A 157 3.91 9.36 6.73
CA LEU A 157 3.12 8.29 6.14
C LEU A 157 1.91 8.84 5.40
N TYR A 158 1.56 8.21 4.28
CA TYR A 158 0.53 8.70 3.38
C TYR A 158 -0.22 7.56 2.67
N LEU A 159 -1.27 7.91 1.92
CA LEU A 159 -1.99 6.97 1.06
C LEU A 159 -1.33 6.85 -0.32
N PRO A 160 -0.94 5.64 -0.75
CA PRO A 160 -0.46 5.41 -2.12
C PRO A 160 -1.43 5.98 -3.16
N GLY A 161 -0.90 6.69 -4.15
CA GLY A 161 -1.68 7.36 -5.21
C GLY A 161 -2.23 8.76 -4.86
N GLU A 162 -2.25 9.18 -3.58
CA GLU A 162 -2.67 10.54 -3.20
C GLU A 162 -1.54 11.60 -3.27
N VAL A 163 -0.29 11.20 -3.06
CA VAL A 163 0.85 12.15 -3.10
C VAL A 163 1.20 12.53 -4.54
N GLU A 164 1.07 11.61 -5.51
CA GLU A 164 1.22 11.93 -6.93
C GLU A 164 0.15 12.94 -7.37
N THR A 165 -1.11 12.70 -7.01
CA THR A 165 -2.22 13.60 -7.37
C THR A 165 -2.06 14.97 -6.73
N ARG A 166 -1.68 15.05 -5.44
CA ARG A 166 -1.46 16.34 -4.77
C ARG A 166 -0.19 17.07 -5.22
N SER A 167 0.87 16.35 -5.59
CA SER A 167 2.05 16.98 -6.20
C SER A 167 1.70 17.61 -7.54
N VAL A 168 0.95 16.90 -8.39
CA VAL A 168 0.43 17.43 -9.66
C VAL A 168 -0.52 18.62 -9.44
N GLU A 169 -1.40 18.56 -8.44
CA GLU A 169 -2.28 19.67 -8.10
C GLU A 169 -1.53 20.89 -7.55
N ARG A 170 -0.52 20.67 -6.71
CA ARG A 170 0.32 21.75 -6.15
C ARG A 170 1.19 22.39 -7.22
N GLU A 171 1.75 21.59 -8.14
CA GLU A 171 2.47 22.08 -9.31
C GLU A 171 1.53 22.87 -10.23
N ARG A 172 0.31 22.37 -10.50
CA ARG A 172 -0.72 23.12 -11.22
C ARG A 172 -1.12 24.42 -10.52
N ALA A 173 -1.27 24.41 -9.19
CA ALA A 173 -1.57 25.60 -8.42
C ALA A 173 -0.42 26.61 -8.45
N ALA A 174 0.84 26.14 -8.37
CA ALA A 174 2.02 26.98 -8.51
C ALA A 174 2.16 27.57 -9.92
N LEU A 175 1.86 26.79 -10.98
CA LEU A 175 1.76 27.28 -12.36
C LEU A 175 0.65 28.32 -12.52
N THR A 176 -0.52 28.11 -11.89
CA THR A 176 -1.65 29.04 -11.95
C THR A 176 -1.34 30.36 -11.25
N VAL A 177 -0.76 30.30 -10.04
CA VAL A 177 -0.34 31.49 -9.28
C VAL A 177 0.85 32.20 -9.94
N GLY A 178 1.76 31.45 -10.57
CA GLY A 178 2.85 32.01 -11.38
C GLY A 178 2.31 32.80 -12.57
N LEU A 179 1.29 32.29 -13.26
CA LEU A 179 0.61 33.00 -14.36
C LEU A 179 -0.17 34.23 -13.89
N GLU A 180 -0.80 34.20 -12.71
CA GLU A 180 -1.49 35.37 -12.16
C GLU A 180 -0.54 36.49 -11.67
N LEU A 181 0.71 36.15 -11.32
CA LEU A 181 1.70 37.12 -10.81
C LEU A 181 2.73 37.59 -11.86
N SER A 182 2.72 37.06 -13.08
CA SER A 182 3.69 37.44 -14.12
C SER A 182 3.10 37.76 -15.50
N VAL A 183 1.79 38.03 -15.58
CA VAL A 183 1.20 38.61 -16.80
C VAL A 183 1.17 40.14 -16.69
N ASP A 184 2.36 40.73 -16.89
CA ASP A 184 2.53 42.04 -17.54
C ASP A 184 2.82 41.75 -19.03
N VAL A 185 1.97 40.92 -19.67
CA VAL A 185 2.13 40.58 -21.09
C VAL A 185 1.42 41.65 -21.89
N ASP A 186 2.20 42.39 -22.69
CA ASP A 186 1.70 43.34 -23.66
C ASP A 186 0.80 42.58 -24.67
N PRO A 187 -0.43 43.02 -24.96
CA PRO A 187 -1.35 42.32 -25.87
C PRO A 187 -0.75 41.95 -27.23
N ASP A 188 0.27 42.69 -27.70
CA ASP A 188 0.99 42.43 -28.94
C ASP A 188 1.83 41.12 -28.89
N ASP A 189 2.34 40.73 -27.71
CA ASP A 189 3.15 39.52 -27.53
C ASP A 189 2.29 38.24 -27.53
N VAL A 190 1.04 38.33 -27.08
CA VAL A 190 0.08 37.21 -27.14
C VAL A 190 -0.31 36.90 -28.58
N GLU A 191 -0.49 37.93 -29.42
CA GLU A 191 -0.84 37.76 -30.83
C GLU A 191 0.31 37.12 -31.63
N ALA A 192 1.55 37.48 -31.31
CA ALA A 192 2.74 36.84 -31.89
C ALA A 192 2.84 35.34 -31.54
N LEU A 193 2.52 34.97 -30.29
CA LEU A 193 2.54 33.58 -29.84
C LEU A 193 1.42 32.75 -30.49
N VAL A 194 0.22 33.31 -30.61
CA VAL A 194 -0.92 32.65 -31.30
C VAL A 194 -0.60 32.44 -32.79
N ARG A 195 0.03 33.41 -33.45
CA ARG A 195 0.51 33.24 -34.84
C ARG A 195 1.56 32.16 -34.97
N ALA A 196 2.52 32.07 -34.04
CA ALA A 196 3.56 31.06 -34.08
C ALA A 196 3.00 29.64 -33.90
N VAL A 197 2.00 29.46 -33.01
CA VAL A 197 1.32 28.17 -32.82
C VAL A 197 0.44 27.81 -34.02
N GLN A 198 -0.30 28.76 -34.59
CA GLN A 198 -1.10 28.52 -35.81
C GLN A 198 -0.21 28.17 -37.00
N SER A 199 0.90 28.89 -37.20
CA SER A 199 1.82 28.62 -38.31
C SER A 199 2.58 27.30 -38.13
N GLY A 200 2.83 26.84 -36.89
CA GLY A 200 3.48 25.56 -36.61
C GLY A 200 2.55 24.34 -36.76
N LEU A 201 1.24 24.54 -36.70
CA LEU A 201 0.22 23.49 -36.91
C LEU A 201 -0.19 23.33 -38.38
N GLU A 202 0.21 24.25 -39.26
CA GLU A 202 -0.12 24.23 -40.69
C GLU A 202 0.97 23.58 -41.57
N ASP A 203 2.13 23.23 -41.01
CA ASP A 203 3.26 22.59 -41.71
C ASP A 203 3.37 21.05 -41.47
N GLU A 204 2.25 20.35 -41.40
CA GLU A 204 2.22 18.90 -41.71
C GLU A 204 1.73 18.69 -43.15
N GLU A 205 2.58 19.00 -44.14
CA GLU A 205 2.41 18.44 -45.49
C GLU A 205 2.65 16.93 -45.43
N SER A 206 1.56 16.19 -45.38
CA SER A 206 1.49 14.77 -45.70
C SER A 206 1.83 14.55 -47.19
N PRO A 207 2.89 13.80 -47.56
CA PRO A 207 2.99 13.29 -48.93
C PRO A 207 2.14 12.01 -49.04
N SER A 208 0.90 12.16 -49.50
CA SER A 208 0.06 11.06 -49.97
C SER A 208 0.49 10.62 -51.38
N ILE A 209 1.20 9.48 -51.43
CA ILE A 209 1.19 8.39 -52.43
C ILE A 209 0.48 8.64 -53.79
N ALA A 210 1.22 8.49 -54.90
CA ALA A 210 0.89 7.66 -56.08
C ALA A 210 1.32 8.27 -57.43
N ALA A 211 2.46 7.82 -57.99
CA ALA A 211 2.65 7.60 -59.43
C ALA A 211 4.03 6.99 -59.67
N GLU A 212 4.11 5.66 -59.83
CA GLU A 212 4.93 5.00 -60.87
C GLU A 212 4.68 3.48 -60.79
N LEU A 213 3.60 3.07 -61.45
CA LEU A 213 3.50 1.73 -62.03
C LEU A 213 3.97 1.86 -63.48
N GLU A 214 5.15 1.35 -63.80
CA GLU A 214 5.43 0.69 -65.09
C GLU A 214 6.85 0.10 -65.11
N GLY A 215 6.97 -1.21 -65.35
CA GLY A 215 8.15 -1.76 -66.03
C GLY A 215 8.88 -2.94 -65.36
N LEU A 216 8.42 -4.16 -65.68
CA LEU A 216 9.24 -5.33 -66.07
C LEU A 216 10.11 -5.99 -64.97
N SER A 217 9.70 -7.10 -64.34
CA SER A 217 9.60 -8.49 -64.83
C SER A 217 10.93 -9.19 -65.16
N VAL A 218 11.15 -10.33 -64.46
CA VAL A 218 12.01 -11.49 -64.80
C VAL A 218 13.53 -11.25 -64.57
N ARG A 219 14.27 -12.06 -63.79
CA ARG A 219 14.43 -13.51 -63.92
C ARG A 219 15.17 -14.12 -62.70
N GLU A 220 14.78 -15.35 -62.38
CA GLU A 220 15.55 -16.33 -61.59
C GLU A 220 16.87 -16.70 -62.30
N ASP A 221 17.92 -16.89 -61.52
CA ASP A 221 18.73 -18.13 -61.46
C ASP A 221 19.48 -18.16 -60.13
#